data_AF-A0A4Q7Z807-F1
#
_entry.id   AF-A0A4Q7Z807-F1
#
_cell.length_a   1.000
_cell.length_b   1.000
_cell.length_c   1.000
_cell.angle_alpha   90.00
_cell.angle_beta   90.00
_cell.angle_gamma   90.00
#
_symmetry.space_group_name_H-M   'P 1'
#
loop_
_entity.id
_entity.type
_entity.pdbx_description
1 polymer ?
#
loop_
_entity_poly.entity_id
_entity_poly.type
_entity_poly.pdbx_seq_one_letter_code
_entity_poly.pdbx_strand_id
1 'polypeptide(L)'
;MSALVQHRQSLLHHHLDQADSAARADLWWLLTRTHAYAAAAGITVDVVLDPRSYHRRTGRTVGRWCAGDAYTGPAGARWPVPLIYLSPRLLPTRGDAETVIAHEVMHARWPSYGHKKIAFARAQQLLDAVAGIA
;
A
#
# COMPACT_ATOMS: atom_id res chain seq x y z
N MET A 1 -10.99 6.71 7.70
CA MET A 1 -10.57 7.48 6.51
C MET A 1 -11.66 8.46 6.15
N SER A 2 -11.32 9.70 5.77
CA SER A 2 -12.34 10.64 5.29
C SER A 2 -12.72 10.35 3.84
N ALA A 3 -13.95 10.66 3.45
CA ALA A 3 -14.46 10.47 2.08
C ALA A 3 -13.57 11.13 1.00
N LEU A 4 -12.90 12.24 1.33
CA LEU A 4 -11.96 12.93 0.45
C LEU A 4 -10.68 12.10 0.14
N VAL A 5 -10.24 11.26 1.08
CA VAL A 5 -9.09 10.37 0.87
C VAL A 5 -9.49 9.19 -0.03
N GLN A 6 -10.67 8.60 0.21
CA GLN A 6 -11.23 7.56 -0.65
C GLN A 6 -11.44 8.04 -2.09
N HIS A 7 -12.01 9.25 -2.29
CA HIS A 7 -12.21 9.81 -3.61
C HIS A 7 -10.89 10.07 -4.36
N ARG A 8 -9.83 10.47 -3.67
CA ARG A 8 -8.53 10.68 -4.31
C ARG A 8 -7.80 9.38 -4.61
N GLN A 9 -7.98 8.35 -3.80
CA GLN A 9 -7.49 7.00 -4.12
C GLN A 9 -8.18 6.41 -5.35
N SER A 10 -9.48 6.67 -5.54
CA SER A 10 -10.19 6.22 -6.76
C SER A 10 -9.76 6.94 -8.04
N LEU A 11 -8.96 8.01 -7.95
CA LEU A 11 -8.38 8.71 -9.10
C LEU A 11 -6.98 8.18 -9.47
N LEU A 12 -6.42 7.22 -8.72
CA LEU A 12 -5.19 6.56 -9.10
C LEU A 12 -5.47 5.59 -10.25
N HIS A 13 -4.62 5.61 -11.26
CA HIS A 13 -4.75 4.76 -12.44
C HIS A 13 -3.66 3.67 -12.41
N HIS A 14 -4.09 2.40 -12.36
CA HIS A 14 -3.19 1.27 -12.55
C HIS A 14 -3.12 0.89 -14.04
N HIS A 15 -2.03 0.26 -14.46
CA HIS A 15 -1.79 -0.13 -15.85
C HIS A 15 -2.13 -1.59 -16.17
N LEU A 16 -2.71 -2.33 -15.21
CA LEU A 16 -3.22 -3.68 -15.47
C LEU A 16 -4.30 -3.63 -16.57
N ASP A 17 -4.27 -4.59 -17.49
CA ASP A 17 -5.38 -4.79 -18.40
C ASP A 17 -6.64 -5.22 -17.64
N GLN A 18 -7.79 -5.26 -18.33
CA GLN A 18 -9.06 -5.54 -17.66
C GLN A 18 -9.11 -6.95 -17.04
N ALA A 19 -8.49 -7.95 -17.69
CA ALA A 19 -8.49 -9.32 -17.20
C ALA A 19 -7.61 -9.47 -15.96
N ASP A 20 -6.42 -8.88 -15.99
CA ASP A 20 -5.50 -8.85 -14.86
C ASP A 20 -6.04 -8.02 -13.71
N SER A 21 -6.63 -6.86 -13.98
CA SER A 21 -7.26 -6.02 -12.96
C SER A 21 -8.35 -6.79 -12.21
N ALA A 22 -9.19 -7.54 -12.93
CA ALA A 22 -10.27 -8.35 -12.36
C ALA A 22 -9.79 -9.67 -11.71
N ALA A 23 -8.56 -10.11 -11.99
CA ALA A 23 -8.02 -11.33 -11.41
C ALA A 23 -7.89 -11.20 -9.89
N ARG A 24 -7.95 -12.34 -9.19
CA ARG A 24 -7.85 -12.38 -7.73
C ARG A 24 -6.46 -11.94 -7.27
N ALA A 25 -6.42 -11.07 -6.27
CA ALA A 25 -5.20 -10.77 -5.52
C ALA A 25 -5.00 -11.81 -4.42
N ASP A 26 -4.40 -12.95 -4.76
CA ASP A 26 -4.03 -13.94 -3.75
C ASP A 26 -2.86 -13.46 -2.86
N LEU A 27 -2.59 -14.21 -1.79
CA LEU A 27 -1.59 -13.83 -0.80
C LEU A 27 -0.19 -13.70 -1.41
N TRP A 28 0.18 -14.60 -2.32
CA TRP A 28 1.49 -14.58 -2.97
C TRP A 28 1.63 -13.39 -3.90
N TRP A 29 0.58 -13.10 -4.66
CA TRP A 29 0.52 -11.94 -5.53
C TRP A 29 0.66 -10.64 -4.72
N LEU A 30 -0.09 -10.49 -3.61
CA LEU A 30 -0.01 -9.29 -2.75
C LEU A 30 1.41 -9.07 -2.20
N LEU A 31 2.06 -10.13 -1.71
CA LEU A 31 3.43 -10.05 -1.19
C LEU A 31 4.43 -9.66 -2.29
N THR A 32 4.43 -10.40 -3.40
CA THR A 32 5.33 -10.18 -4.53
C THR A 32 5.16 -8.77 -5.09
N ARG A 33 3.90 -8.35 -5.25
CA ARG A 33 3.61 -7.04 -5.81
C ARG A 33 4.02 -5.92 -4.87
N THR A 34 3.76 -6.04 -3.56
CA THR A 34 4.21 -5.05 -2.58
C THR A 34 5.74 -4.88 -2.61
N HIS A 35 6.48 -5.96 -2.76
CA HIS A 35 7.95 -5.89 -2.89
C HIS A 35 8.41 -5.23 -4.19
N ALA A 36 7.71 -5.45 -5.31
CA ALA A 36 8.00 -4.74 -6.56
C ALA A 36 7.82 -3.23 -6.40
N TYR A 37 6.75 -2.80 -5.73
CA TYR A 37 6.53 -1.40 -5.39
C TYR A 37 7.59 -0.84 -4.44
N ALA A 38 7.98 -1.59 -3.42
CA ALA A 38 9.02 -1.19 -2.49
C ALA A 38 10.37 -1.02 -3.20
N ALA A 39 10.71 -1.93 -4.13
CA ALA A 39 11.89 -1.83 -4.97
C ALA A 39 11.86 -0.59 -5.86
N ALA A 40 10.72 -0.30 -6.52
CA ALA A 40 10.54 0.92 -7.31
C ALA A 40 10.67 2.21 -6.46
N ALA A 41 10.25 2.14 -5.18
CA ALA A 41 10.42 3.23 -4.21
C ALA A 41 11.83 3.32 -3.60
N GLY A 42 12.71 2.35 -3.88
CA GLY A 42 14.05 2.26 -3.33
C GLY A 42 14.09 1.97 -1.82
N ILE A 43 13.14 1.17 -1.31
CA ILE A 43 13.07 0.76 0.10
C ILE A 43 12.83 -0.73 0.27
N THR A 44 13.17 -1.23 1.45
CA THR A 44 12.74 -2.56 1.94
C THR A 44 11.55 -2.38 2.87
N VAL A 45 10.59 -3.30 2.79
CA VAL A 45 9.42 -3.34 3.66
C VAL A 45 9.15 -4.77 4.11
N ASP A 46 8.56 -4.91 5.28
CA ASP A 46 7.89 -6.14 5.69
C ASP A 46 6.40 -6.04 5.40
N VAL A 47 5.76 -7.17 5.08
CA VAL A 47 4.32 -7.21 4.79
C VAL A 47 3.62 -8.19 5.71
N VAL A 48 2.48 -7.78 6.27
CA VAL A 48 1.58 -8.65 7.04
C VAL A 48 0.16 -8.56 6.49
N LEU A 49 -0.49 -9.71 6.38
CA LEU A 49 -1.84 -9.83 5.82
C LEU A 49 -2.90 -10.11 6.89
N ASP A 50 -2.46 -10.32 8.14
CA ASP A 50 -3.31 -10.61 9.29
C ASP A 50 -3.29 -9.41 10.28
N PRO A 51 -4.46 -8.82 10.59
CA PRO A 51 -4.56 -7.69 11.49
C PRO A 51 -4.09 -8.01 12.91
N ARG A 52 -4.18 -9.27 13.36
CA ARG A 52 -3.68 -9.66 14.70
C ARG A 52 -2.16 -9.63 14.74
N SER A 53 -1.51 -10.12 13.70
CA SER A 53 -0.06 -10.07 13.54
C SER A 53 0.45 -8.62 13.44
N TYR A 54 -0.28 -7.76 12.73
CA TYR A 54 0.04 -6.33 12.69
C TYR A 54 -0.06 -5.67 14.08
N HIS A 55 -1.12 -5.95 14.83
CA HIS A 55 -1.27 -5.46 16.20
C HIS A 55 -0.15 -5.94 17.13
N ARG A 56 0.21 -7.23 17.09
CA ARG A 56 1.31 -7.77 17.92
C ARG A 56 2.65 -7.08 17.64
N ARG A 57 2.92 -6.71 16.39
CA ARG A 57 4.18 -6.08 16.00
C ARG A 57 4.21 -4.57 16.31
N THR A 58 3.08 -3.88 16.17
CA THR A 58 3.05 -2.40 16.20
C THR A 58 2.33 -1.80 17.40
N GLY A 59 1.55 -2.60 18.13
CA GLY A 59 0.57 -2.14 19.12
C GLY A 59 -0.66 -1.44 18.50
N ARG A 60 -0.73 -1.27 17.17
CA ARG A 60 -1.84 -0.56 16.49
C ARG A 60 -2.94 -1.54 16.09
N THR A 61 -4.19 -1.16 16.35
CA THR A 61 -5.37 -1.88 15.86
C THR A 61 -5.82 -1.28 14.55
N VAL A 62 -5.90 -2.10 13.50
CA VAL A 62 -6.48 -1.70 12.20
C VAL A 62 -7.99 -1.87 12.24
N GLY A 63 -8.71 -0.86 11.72
CA GLY A 63 -10.16 -0.90 11.65
C GLY A 63 -10.66 -1.93 10.64
N ARG A 64 -11.91 -2.41 10.81
CA ARG A 64 -12.55 -3.38 9.90
C ARG A 64 -12.58 -2.95 8.42
N TRP A 65 -12.48 -1.65 8.16
CA TRP A 65 -12.56 -1.02 6.84
C TRP A 65 -11.20 -0.53 6.31
N CYS A 66 -10.11 -0.92 6.97
CA CYS A 66 -8.75 -0.56 6.61
C CYS A 66 -8.21 -1.58 5.60
N ALA A 67 -8.09 -1.17 4.34
CA ALA A 67 -7.56 -2.00 3.27
C ALA A 67 -6.02 -2.09 3.30
N GLY A 68 -5.35 -1.05 3.80
CA GLY A 68 -3.92 -1.03 4.06
C GLY A 68 -3.54 0.00 5.13
N ASP A 69 -2.37 -0.17 5.73
CA ASP A 69 -1.75 0.78 6.66
C ASP A 69 -0.23 0.57 6.68
N ALA A 70 0.52 1.64 6.48
CA ALA A 70 1.97 1.66 6.65
C ALA A 70 2.37 2.14 8.06
N TYR A 71 3.27 1.39 8.70
CA TYR A 71 3.88 1.76 9.98
C TYR A 71 5.39 1.86 9.86
N THR A 72 5.92 3.03 10.22
CA THR A 72 7.36 3.33 10.13
C THR A 72 8.04 3.35 11.51
N GLY A 73 7.37 2.85 12.54
CA GLY A 73 7.80 2.99 13.94
C GLY A 73 7.17 4.19 14.66
N PRO A 74 7.36 4.31 15.97
CA PRO A 74 6.93 5.47 16.75
C PRO A 74 7.63 6.77 16.33
N ALA A 75 7.01 7.90 16.66
CA ALA A 75 7.62 9.21 16.43
C ALA A 75 8.96 9.32 17.18
N GLY A 76 10.01 9.74 16.49
CA GLY A 76 11.37 9.84 17.05
C GLY A 76 12.17 8.54 17.07
N ALA A 77 11.57 7.39 16.79
CA ALA A 77 12.24 6.09 16.75
C ALA A 77 11.75 5.27 15.55
N ARG A 78 12.11 5.73 14.35
CA ARG A 78 11.76 5.04 13.11
C ARG A 78 12.41 3.68 13.01
N TRP A 79 11.65 2.73 12.49
CA TRP A 79 12.18 1.42 12.17
C TRP A 79 12.98 1.46 10.87
N PRO A 80 14.07 0.69 10.77
CA PRO A 80 14.87 0.61 9.54
C PRO A 80 14.07 -0.04 8.40
N VAL A 81 13.15 -0.95 8.72
CA VAL A 81 12.24 -1.61 7.78
C VAL A 81 10.80 -1.30 8.20
N PRO A 82 10.07 -0.49 7.42
CA PRO A 82 8.64 -0.25 7.64
C PRO A 82 7.82 -1.53 7.52
N LEU A 83 6.70 -1.59 8.25
CA LEU A 83 5.72 -2.66 8.17
C LEU A 83 4.49 -2.18 7.42
N ILE A 84 4.11 -2.90 6.36
CA ILE A 84 2.87 -2.67 5.61
C ILE A 84 1.86 -3.75 5.99
N TYR A 85 0.67 -3.32 6.41
CA TYR A 85 -0.51 -4.18 6.48
C TYR A 85 -1.32 -4.05 5.20
N LEU A 86 -1.82 -5.17 4.69
CA LEU A 86 -2.84 -5.23 3.64
C LEU A 86 -3.95 -6.18 4.07
N SER A 87 -5.20 -5.86 3.74
CA SER A 87 -6.35 -6.70 4.06
C SER A 87 -6.79 -7.52 2.84
N PRO A 88 -6.50 -8.84 2.77
CA PRO A 88 -6.94 -9.66 1.64
C PRO A 88 -8.47 -9.69 1.47
N ARG A 89 -9.21 -9.46 2.56
CA ARG A 89 -10.68 -9.37 2.52
C ARG A 89 -11.19 -8.14 1.78
N LEU A 90 -10.48 -7.02 1.88
CA LEU A 90 -10.89 -5.74 1.28
C LEU A 90 -10.20 -5.47 -0.06
N LEU A 91 -9.28 -6.35 -0.47
CA LEU A 91 -8.54 -6.31 -1.73
C LEU A 91 -8.83 -7.58 -2.53
N PRO A 92 -10.07 -7.78 -3.01
CA PRO A 92 -10.45 -9.01 -3.69
C PRO A 92 -9.77 -9.16 -5.06
N THR A 93 -9.49 -8.03 -5.72
CA THR A 93 -8.92 -7.99 -7.07
C THR A 93 -7.54 -7.36 -7.09
N ARG A 94 -6.74 -7.68 -8.12
CA ARG A 94 -5.42 -7.07 -8.33
C ARG A 94 -5.54 -5.57 -8.55
N GLY A 95 -6.55 -5.10 -9.28
CA GLY A 95 -6.79 -3.67 -9.49
C GLY A 95 -7.02 -2.89 -8.19
N ASP A 96 -7.85 -3.43 -7.29
CA ASP A 96 -8.07 -2.84 -5.95
C ASP A 96 -6.75 -2.76 -5.17
N ALA A 97 -5.96 -3.84 -5.24
CA ALA A 97 -4.71 -3.95 -4.52
C ALA A 97 -3.61 -3.02 -5.05
N GLU A 98 -3.49 -2.80 -6.36
CA GLU A 98 -2.48 -1.90 -6.96
C GLU A 98 -2.52 -0.51 -6.31
N THR A 99 -3.70 0.09 -6.28
CA THR A 99 -3.87 1.47 -5.79
C THR A 99 -3.57 1.58 -4.29
N VAL A 100 -3.94 0.56 -3.51
CA VAL A 100 -3.69 0.51 -2.07
C VAL A 100 -2.21 0.25 -1.79
N ILE A 101 -1.57 -0.68 -2.49
CA ILE A 101 -0.13 -0.96 -2.34
C ILE A 101 0.70 0.28 -2.68
N ALA A 102 0.40 0.94 -3.80
CA ALA A 102 1.09 2.17 -4.20
C ALA A 102 0.96 3.26 -3.12
N HIS A 103 -0.23 3.40 -2.53
CA HIS A 103 -0.50 4.35 -1.46
C HIS A 103 0.29 4.02 -0.19
N GLU A 104 0.27 2.78 0.29
CA GLU A 104 0.97 2.40 1.52
C GLU A 104 2.49 2.44 1.37
N VAL A 105 3.04 2.01 0.22
CA VAL A 105 4.48 2.10 -0.06
C VAL A 105 4.93 3.55 -0.15
N MET A 106 4.12 4.43 -0.77
CA MET A 106 4.36 5.86 -0.75
C MET A 106 4.43 6.40 0.68
N HIS A 107 3.53 5.98 1.57
CA HIS A 107 3.56 6.37 2.98
C HIS A 107 4.77 5.83 3.73
N ALA A 108 5.21 4.60 3.44
CA ALA A 108 6.41 4.01 4.02
C ALA A 108 7.68 4.80 3.63
N ARG A 109 7.80 5.23 2.37
CA ARG A 109 8.96 5.98 1.87
C ARG A 109 8.92 7.46 2.24
N TRP A 110 7.78 8.11 2.06
CA TRP A 110 7.62 9.54 2.26
C TRP A 110 6.47 9.84 3.22
N PRO A 111 6.72 9.77 4.54
CA PRO A 111 5.72 10.09 5.54
C PRO A 111 5.22 11.53 5.38
N SER A 112 4.02 11.67 4.81
CA SER A 112 3.41 12.95 4.47
C SER A 112 2.51 13.40 5.62
N TYR A 113 3.05 14.25 6.50
CA TYR A 113 2.22 15.04 7.43
C TYR A 113 1.66 16.26 6.68
N GLY A 114 0.58 16.07 5.92
CA GLY A 114 -0.25 17.17 5.40
C GLY A 114 -0.20 17.47 3.90
N HIS A 115 0.83 17.05 3.15
CA HIS A 115 0.95 17.36 1.71
C HIS A 115 0.25 16.33 0.80
N LYS A 116 -1.07 16.21 0.95
CA LYS A 116 -1.90 15.20 0.28
C LYS A 116 -1.69 15.15 -1.25
N LYS A 117 -1.56 16.29 -1.95
CA LYS A 117 -1.34 16.31 -3.41
C LYS A 117 -0.03 15.62 -3.82
N ILE A 118 1.07 15.91 -3.12
CA ILE A 118 2.39 15.32 -3.40
C ILE A 118 2.36 13.83 -3.09
N ALA A 119 1.66 13.42 -2.02
CA ALA A 119 1.49 12.03 -1.67
C ALA A 119 0.76 11.25 -2.80
N PHE A 120 -0.32 11.79 -3.37
CA PHE A 120 -1.00 11.18 -4.50
C PHE A 120 -0.14 11.13 -5.76
N ALA A 121 0.59 12.21 -6.08
CA ALA A 121 1.50 12.22 -7.23
C ALA A 121 2.58 11.14 -7.11
N ARG A 122 3.15 10.94 -5.91
CA ARG A 122 4.13 9.86 -5.66
C ARG A 122 3.51 8.47 -5.78
N ALA A 123 2.28 8.28 -5.30
CA ALA A 123 1.58 7.01 -5.48
C ALA A 123 1.35 6.70 -6.98
N GLN A 124 0.95 7.70 -7.78
CA GLN A 124 0.85 7.54 -9.23
C GLN A 124 2.19 7.23 -9.89
N GLN A 125 3.27 7.93 -9.50
CA GLN A 125 4.61 7.63 -10.01
C GLN A 125 5.05 6.19 -9.73
N LEU A 126 4.67 5.63 -8.58
CA LEU A 126 4.94 4.22 -8.27
C LEU A 126 4.12 3.28 -9.16
N LEU A 127 2.84 3.57 -9.40
CA LEU A 127 2.00 2.82 -10.34
C LEU A 127 2.63 2.80 -11.74
N ASP A 128 3.09 3.94 -12.21
CA ASP A 128 3.73 4.10 -13.53
C ASP A 128 5.07 3.34 -13.60
N ALA A 129 5.89 3.42 -12.54
CA ALA A 129 7.20 2.77 -12.49
C ALA A 129 7.08 1.24 -12.50
N VAL A 130 6.13 0.67 -11.74
CA VAL A 130 5.97 -0.79 -11.65
C VAL A 130 5.32 -1.36 -12.92
N ALA A 131 4.51 -0.59 -13.64
CA ALA A 131 3.99 -0.98 -14.95
C ALA A 131 5.10 -1.24 -15.99
N GLY A 132 6.20 -0.49 -15.91
CA GLY A 132 7.37 -0.66 -16.79
C GLY A 132 8.27 -1.86 -16.46
N ILE A 133 7.95 -2.65 -15.44
CA ILE A 133 8.75 -3.81 -14.97
C ILE A 133 8.11 -5.16 -15.42
N ALA A 134 6.97 -5.11 -16.13
CA ALA A 134 6.27 -6.29 -16.64
C ALA A 134 6.94 -6.89 -17.88
#